data_AF-A0A9P0A2R0-F1
#
_entry.id   AF-A0A9P0A2R0-F1
#
_cell.length_a   1.000
_cell.length_b   1.000
_cell.length_c   1.000
_cell.angle_alpha   90.00
_cell.angle_beta   90.00
_cell.angle_gamma   90.00
#
_symmetry.space_group_name_H-M   'P 1'
#
loop_
_entity.id
_entity.type
_entity.pdbx_description
1 polymer ?
#
loop_
_entity_poly.entity_id
_entity_poly.type
_entity_poly.pdbx_seq_one_letter_code
_entity_poly.pdbx_strand_id
1 'polypeptide(L)'
;MIQLLCGVSWVDDHVSLDCSECGGYSLERPCPLCSGRCSSVWKRDLTMSHASGRAKWEGKCNLQAEKASDSQLVLKPVALTTSSSDSNLCSRFEKLSASS
;
A
#
# COMPACT_ATOMS: atom_id res chain seq x y z
N MET A 1 14.30 -6.17 -19.50
CA MET A 1 12.91 -5.83 -19.83
C MET A 1 12.08 -6.33 -18.66
N ILE A 2 11.55 -5.45 -17.81
CA ILE A 2 10.76 -5.88 -16.63
C ILE A 2 9.39 -6.26 -17.18
N GLN A 3 9.18 -7.55 -17.40
CA GLN A 3 7.91 -8.09 -17.85
C GLN A 3 7.03 -8.25 -16.61
N LEU A 4 6.17 -7.26 -16.36
CA LEU A 4 5.23 -7.32 -15.25
C LEU A 4 4.24 -8.46 -15.45
N LEU A 5 3.89 -9.16 -14.37
CA LEU A 5 2.98 -10.30 -14.38
C LEU A 5 1.60 -9.97 -14.98
N CYS A 6 1.24 -8.69 -15.06
CA CYS A 6 0.00 -8.22 -15.66
C CYS A 6 -0.01 -8.27 -17.20
N GLY A 7 1.12 -8.51 -17.86
CA GLY A 7 1.22 -8.62 -19.32
C GLY A 7 0.96 -7.32 -20.09
N VAL A 8 0.67 -6.22 -19.41
CA VAL A 8 0.47 -4.90 -20.03
C VAL A 8 1.77 -4.10 -20.08
N SER A 9 1.90 -3.28 -21.13
CA SER A 9 3.04 -2.39 -21.32
C SER A 9 2.76 -1.02 -20.72
N TRP A 10 3.34 -0.72 -19.56
CA TRP A 10 3.20 0.61 -18.95
C TRP A 10 3.91 1.71 -19.74
N VAL A 11 4.92 1.38 -20.55
CA VAL A 11 5.62 2.34 -21.40
C VAL A 11 4.76 2.81 -22.58
N ASP A 12 3.81 1.98 -23.02
CA ASP A 12 2.81 2.31 -24.04
C ASP A 12 1.50 2.84 -23.41
N ASP A 13 1.55 3.27 -22.14
CA ASP A 13 0.39 3.78 -21.39
C ASP A 13 -0.77 2.78 -21.22
N HIS A 14 -0.51 1.48 -21.39
CA HIS A 14 -1.52 0.45 -21.17
C HIS A 14 -1.66 0.08 -19.70
N VAL A 15 -2.90 -0.02 -19.23
CA VAL A 15 -3.24 -0.35 -17.86
C VAL A 15 -4.46 -1.28 -17.82
N SER A 16 -4.48 -2.18 -16.84
CA SER A 16 -5.67 -2.96 -16.52
C SER A 16 -6.29 -2.43 -15.24
N LEU A 17 -7.56 -2.06 -15.28
CA LEU A 17 -8.28 -1.49 -14.13
C LEU A 17 -8.44 -2.50 -12.99
N ASP A 18 -8.56 -3.79 -13.33
CA ASP A 18 -8.72 -4.89 -12.37
C ASP A 18 -7.38 -5.51 -11.91
N CYS A 19 -6.26 -4.87 -12.25
CA CYS A 19 -4.94 -5.36 -11.91
C CYS A 19 -4.34 -4.63 -10.70
N SER A 20 -4.01 -5.39 -9.66
CA SER A 20 -3.33 -4.89 -8.45
C SER A 20 -1.95 -4.27 -8.73
N GLU A 21 -1.24 -4.77 -9.76
CA GLU A 21 0.03 -4.21 -10.23
C GLU A 21 -0.15 -2.82 -10.83
N CYS A 22 -1.23 -2.63 -11.60
CA CYS A 22 -1.48 -1.40 -12.34
C CYS A 22 -2.09 -0.32 -11.44
N GLY A 23 -2.97 -0.70 -10.52
CA GLY A 23 -3.62 0.25 -9.61
C GLY A 23 -4.30 1.42 -10.32
N GLY A 24 -4.78 1.21 -11.55
CA GLY A 24 -5.50 2.19 -12.36
C GLY A 24 -4.66 3.23 -13.10
N TYR A 25 -3.32 3.16 -13.06
CA TYR A 25 -2.45 4.14 -13.73
C TYR A 25 -1.26 3.45 -14.42
N SER A 26 -0.55 4.16 -15.29
CA SER A 26 0.65 3.69 -16.00
C SER A 26 1.91 4.16 -15.25
N LEU A 27 2.88 4.80 -15.90
CA LEU A 27 4.12 5.25 -15.24
C LEU A 27 3.90 6.40 -14.27
N GLU A 28 2.84 7.18 -14.48
CA GLU A 28 2.60 8.42 -13.75
C GLU A 28 1.17 8.50 -13.25
N ARG A 29 0.98 9.23 -12.15
CA ARG A 29 -0.35 9.51 -11.60
C ARG A 29 -0.40 10.83 -10.85
N PRO A 30 -1.60 11.42 -10.71
CA PRO A 30 -1.81 12.55 -9.80
C PRO A 30 -1.58 12.13 -8.35
N CYS A 31 -1.23 13.12 -7.52
CA CYS A 31 -0.95 12.92 -6.11
C CYS A 31 -2.07 12.14 -5.38
N PRO A 32 -1.78 10.93 -4.82
CA PRO A 32 -2.76 10.15 -4.07
C PRO A 32 -3.24 10.81 -2.79
N LEU A 33 -2.41 11.66 -2.17
CA LEU A 33 -2.66 12.20 -0.84
C LEU A 33 -3.67 13.36 -0.86
N CYS A 34 -3.81 14.04 -2.01
CA CYS A 34 -4.73 15.16 -2.18
C CYS A 34 -5.57 15.06 -3.45
N SER A 35 -5.63 13.86 -4.06
CA SER A 35 -6.33 13.61 -5.31
C SER A 35 -5.93 14.56 -6.44
N GLY A 36 -4.63 14.85 -6.58
CA GLY A 36 -4.10 15.72 -7.64
C GLY A 36 -4.23 17.23 -7.40
N ARG A 37 -4.82 17.70 -6.31
CA ARG A 37 -4.98 19.15 -6.02
C ARG A 37 -3.67 19.93 -5.96
N CYS A 38 -2.58 19.27 -5.61
CA CYS A 38 -1.26 19.89 -5.48
C CYS A 38 -0.45 19.93 -6.79
N SER A 39 -1.04 19.43 -7.89
CA SER A 39 -0.41 19.29 -9.21
C SER A 39 0.91 18.51 -9.20
N SER A 40 1.21 17.77 -8.13
CA SER A 40 2.38 16.91 -8.04
C SER A 40 2.13 15.60 -8.77
N VAL A 41 3.08 15.22 -9.62
CA VAL A 41 3.09 13.96 -10.36
C VAL A 41 3.90 12.93 -9.58
N TRP A 42 3.31 11.76 -9.38
CA TRP A 42 3.94 10.63 -8.71
C TRP A 42 4.37 9.61 -9.76
N LYS A 43 5.62 9.18 -9.68
CA LYS A 43 6.20 8.22 -10.62
C LYS A 43 6.15 6.82 -10.03
N ARG A 44 5.92 5.83 -10.88
CA ARG A 44 5.92 4.44 -10.47
C ARG A 44 7.34 3.94 -10.23
N ASP A 45 7.53 3.25 -9.10
CA ASP A 45 8.73 2.45 -8.88
C ASP A 45 8.51 1.07 -9.51
N LEU A 46 9.14 0.84 -10.68
CA LEU A 46 9.02 -0.42 -11.43
C LEU A 46 9.59 -1.61 -10.65
N THR A 47 10.68 -1.40 -9.92
CA THR A 47 11.38 -2.45 -9.19
C THR A 47 10.52 -2.93 -8.03
N MET A 48 10.05 -2.00 -7.19
CA MET A 48 9.22 -2.33 -6.04
C MET A 48 7.82 -2.76 -6.44
N SER A 49 7.26 -2.22 -7.51
CA SER A 49 5.94 -2.66 -7.99
C SER A 49 6.00 -4.13 -8.41
N HIS A 50 6.99 -4.47 -9.24
CA HIS A 50 7.22 -5.84 -9.69
C HIS A 50 7.54 -6.79 -8.53
N ALA A 51 8.44 -6.40 -7.61
CA ALA A 51 8.84 -7.26 -6.50
C ALA A 51 7.70 -7.53 -5.50
N SER A 52 6.80 -6.56 -5.31
CA SER A 52 5.70 -6.67 -4.32
C SER A 52 4.37 -7.16 -4.89
N GLY A 53 4.26 -7.29 -6.21
CA GLY A 53 3.00 -7.65 -6.86
C GLY A 53 1.90 -6.58 -6.70
N ARG A 54 2.29 -5.31 -6.55
CA ARG A 54 1.35 -4.20 -6.24
C ARG A 54 1.91 -2.88 -6.75
N ALA A 55 1.04 -1.98 -7.21
CA ALA A 55 1.46 -0.64 -7.61
C ALA A 55 2.18 0.12 -6.47
N LYS A 56 3.45 0.48 -6.69
CA LYS A 56 4.27 1.32 -5.80
C LYS A 56 4.62 2.63 -6.47
N TRP A 57 4.53 3.71 -5.69
CA TRP A 57 4.62 5.08 -6.20
C TRP A 57 5.57 5.92 -5.35
N GLU A 58 6.41 6.68 -6.04
CA GLU A 58 7.34 7.64 -5.46
C GLU A 58 6.93 9.05 -5.85
N GLY A 59 6.83 9.92 -4.84
CA GLY A 59 6.47 11.31 -5.04
C GLY A 59 6.27 12.01 -3.70
N LYS A 60 6.08 13.33 -3.77
CA LYS A 60 5.82 14.16 -2.60
C LYS A 60 4.58 15.00 -2.85
N CYS A 61 3.74 15.17 -1.83
CA CYS A 61 2.59 16.06 -1.92
C CYS A 61 3.01 17.49 -1.58
N ASN A 62 2.81 18.44 -2.51
CA ASN A 62 3.18 19.85 -2.28
C ASN A 62 2.32 20.51 -1.19
N LEU A 63 1.10 20.01 -0.93
CA LEU A 63 0.23 20.50 0.14
C LEU A 63 0.60 19.96 1.54
N GLN A 64 1.36 18.86 1.61
CA GLN A 64 1.85 18.33 2.88
C GLN A 64 3.25 18.83 3.22
N ALA A 65 4.06 19.20 2.22
CA ALA A 65 5.34 19.86 2.43
C ALA A 65 5.19 21.15 3.25
N GLU A 66 4.12 21.92 3.03
CA GLU A 66 3.80 23.12 3.82
C GLU A 66 3.40 22.83 5.28
N LYS A 67 3.01 21.58 5.59
CA LYS A 67 2.67 21.15 6.96
C LYS A 67 3.82 20.40 7.65
N ALA A 68 4.94 20.21 6.97
CA ALA A 68 6.04 19.32 7.39
C ALA A 68 7.29 20.07 7.89
N SER A 69 7.21 21.36 8.22
CA SER A 69 8.22 22.02 9.07
C SER A 69 8.03 21.74 10.56
N ASP A 70 6.99 20.97 10.94
CA ASP A 70 6.76 20.51 12.31
C ASP A 70 6.02 19.16 12.28
N SER A 71 6.73 18.05 12.03
CA SER A 71 6.42 16.71 12.57
C SER A 71 7.20 15.61 11.85
N GLN A 72 8.19 15.11 12.58
CA GLN A 72 8.96 13.90 12.33
C GLN A 72 8.03 12.67 12.45
N LEU A 73 7.43 12.22 11.35
CA LEU A 73 6.67 10.95 11.32
C LEU A 73 7.64 9.78 11.23
N VAL A 74 8.13 9.40 12.42
CA VAL A 74 8.53 8.05 12.78
C VAL A 74 7.47 7.08 12.26
N LEU A 75 7.90 6.09 11.47
CA LEU A 75 7.08 4.93 11.15
C LEU A 75 6.64 4.28 12.46
N LYS A 76 5.39 4.48 12.87
CA LYS A 76 4.76 3.62 13.86
C LYS A 76 4.04 2.51 13.11
N PRO A 77 4.45 1.24 13.23
CA PRO A 77 3.61 0.14 12.79
C PRO A 77 2.27 0.25 13.52
N VAL A 78 1.18 0.01 12.80
CA VAL A 78 -0.17 -0.09 13.35
C VAL A 78 -0.20 -1.30 14.27
N ALA A 79 0.22 -1.08 15.52
CA ALA A 79 -0.16 -1.92 16.63
C ALA A 79 -1.63 -1.59 16.93
N LEU A 80 -2.50 -2.51 16.53
CA LEU A 80 -3.88 -2.56 16.96
C LEU A 80 -3.88 -2.78 18.48
N THR A 81 -3.88 -1.70 19.25
CA THR A 81 -4.02 -1.77 20.72
C THR A 81 -5.49 -1.74 21.07
N THR A 82 -6.14 -2.91 21.11
CA THR A 82 -7.16 -3.12 22.14
C THR A 82 -6.38 -3.34 23.42
N SER A 83 -6.23 -2.28 24.21
CA SER A 83 -5.63 -2.32 25.53
C SER A 83 -6.46 -3.20 26.44
N SER A 84 -5.93 -4.37 26.80
CA SER A 84 -6.21 -5.07 28.07
C SER A 84 -5.10 -6.08 28.28
N SER A 85 -4.13 -5.66 29.10
CA SER A 85 -3.21 -6.52 29.82
C SER A 85 -3.97 -7.61 30.57
N ASP A 86 -3.67 -8.88 30.30
CA ASP A 86 -3.31 -9.85 31.34
C ASP A 86 -2.76 -11.15 30.72
N SER A 87 -1.48 -11.39 31.00
CA SER A 87 -0.92 -12.60 31.61
C SER A 87 -1.69 -13.93 31.50
N ASN A 88 -0.90 -14.98 31.18
CA ASN A 88 -1.12 -16.42 31.38
C ASN A 88 -1.65 -17.18 30.16
N LEU A 89 -0.76 -17.83 29.40
CA LEU A 89 -0.30 -19.20 29.64
C LEU A 89 -1.43 -20.23 29.75
N CYS A 90 -1.46 -21.09 28.74
CA CYS A 90 -1.57 -22.54 28.85
C CYS A 90 -2.81 -23.08 29.59
N SER A 91 -3.68 -23.77 28.84
CA SER A 91 -3.91 -25.21 28.99
C SER A 91 -5.24 -25.64 28.38
N ARG A 92 -5.30 -26.93 28.03
CA ARG A 92 -6.49 -27.80 27.98
C ARG A 92 -7.32 -27.81 26.69
N PHE A 93 -6.88 -28.71 25.82
CA PHE A 93 -7.64 -29.89 25.37
C PHE A 93 -9.02 -30.15 26.01
N GLU A 94 -9.85 -30.87 25.21
CA GLU A 94 -11.11 -31.57 25.52
C GLU A 94 -12.39 -30.73 25.29
N LYS A 95 -13.49 -31.15 24.63
CA LYS A 95 -13.95 -32.43 24.03
C LYS A 95 -15.35 -32.20 23.42
N LEU A 96 -15.61 -32.83 22.26
CA LEU A 96 -16.87 -33.38 21.71
C LEU A 96 -18.24 -32.77 22.12
N SER A 97 -19.07 -32.40 21.12
CA SER A 97 -20.36 -33.07 20.77
C SER A 97 -21.29 -32.21 19.88
N ALA A 98 -21.75 -32.79 18.76
CA ALA A 98 -22.99 -32.45 18.03
C ALA A 98 -23.28 -33.65 17.11
N SER A 99 -24.04 -34.64 17.59
CA SER A 99 -25.48 -34.80 17.35
C SER A 99 -25.81 -35.12 15.89
N SER A 100 -26.09 -36.40 15.64
CA SER A 100 -27.05 -36.90 14.65
C SER A 100 -27.70 -38.15 15.21
#